data_AF-A0A212L203-F1
#
_entry.id   AF-A0A212L203-F1
#
_cell.length_a   1.000
_cell.length_b   1.000
_cell.length_c   1.000
_cell.angle_alpha   90.00
_cell.angle_beta   90.00
_cell.angle_gamma   90.00
#
_symmetry.space_group_name_H-M   'P 1'
#
loop_
_entity.id
_entity.type
_entity.pdbx_description
1 polymer ?
#
loop_
_entity_poly.entity_id
_entity_poly.type
_entity_poly.pdbx_seq_one_letter_code
_entity_poly.pdbx_strand_id
1 'polypeptide(L)'
;MKSCKILIGSLLALLVLAGGYFGYMAWAFPAERCEAAKHLAAPKMEGDCYSCHAKSTPRLAQEWYESKHGVTLVRCQTCHGMPDGKGAIPFARKPGVEVCARCHSLSIQRMEAKFGKRDDCVSCHPYHQSPLHGRAYEYRMPSNKTDL
;
A
#
# COMPACT_ATOMS: atom_id res chain seq x y z
N MET A 1 8.43 52.95 -24.73
CA MET A 1 8.32 53.10 -23.26
C MET A 1 7.15 52.33 -22.62
N LYS A 2 5.94 52.31 -23.22
CA LYS A 2 4.77 51.59 -22.64
C LYS A 2 4.97 50.06 -22.56
N SER A 3 5.55 49.46 -23.61
CA SER A 3 5.80 48.00 -23.65
C SER A 3 6.81 47.53 -22.59
N CYS A 4 7.79 48.35 -22.24
CA CYS A 4 8.78 48.04 -21.20
C CYS A 4 8.13 48.04 -19.79
N LYS A 5 7.20 48.97 -19.52
CA LYS A 5 6.45 49.02 -18.25
C LYS A 5 5.51 47.82 -18.08
N ILE A 6 4.89 47.36 -19.18
CA ILE A 6 4.02 46.16 -19.19
C ILE A 6 4.86 44.90 -18.94
N LEU A 7 6.02 44.78 -19.60
CA LEU A 7 6.96 43.66 -19.38
C LEU A 7 7.45 43.58 -17.94
N ILE A 8 7.84 44.72 -17.35
CA ILE A 8 8.28 44.80 -15.95
C ILE A 8 7.13 44.43 -14.99
N GLY A 9 5.92 44.93 -15.24
CA GLY A 9 4.73 44.61 -14.43
C GLY A 9 4.40 43.11 -14.46
N SER A 10 4.44 42.48 -15.63
CA SER A 10 4.19 41.04 -15.78
C SER A 10 5.26 40.18 -15.08
N LEU A 11 6.54 40.58 -15.15
CA LEU A 11 7.63 39.91 -14.43
C LEU A 11 7.46 39.99 -12.91
N LEU A 12 7.07 41.15 -12.39
CA LEU A 12 6.80 41.32 -10.96
C LEU A 12 5.60 40.48 -10.50
N ALA A 13 4.52 40.43 -11.29
CA ALA A 13 3.36 39.58 -10.98
C ALA A 13 3.72 38.09 -10.94
N LEU A 14 4.54 37.62 -11.90
CA LEU A 14 5.02 36.24 -11.92
C LEU A 14 5.91 35.92 -10.71
N LEU A 15 6.78 36.85 -10.30
CA LEU A 15 7.60 36.68 -9.10
C LEU A 15 6.76 36.59 -7.82
N VAL A 16 5.71 37.40 -7.70
CA VAL A 16 4.78 37.34 -6.56
C VAL A 16 4.02 36.01 -6.55
N LEU A 17 3.52 35.55 -7.70
CA LEU A 17 2.83 34.27 -7.81
C LEU A 17 3.76 33.09 -7.49
N ALA A 18 5.00 33.11 -8.01
CA ALA A 18 6.00 32.09 -7.70
C ALA A 18 6.36 32.10 -6.21
N GLY A 19 6.61 33.28 -5.62
CA GLY A 19 6.89 33.43 -4.19
C GLY A 19 5.73 32.92 -3.32
N GLY A 20 4.49 33.26 -3.69
CA GLY A 20 3.29 32.76 -3.03
C GLY A 20 3.13 31.24 -3.14
N TYR A 21 3.40 30.67 -4.32
CA TYR A 21 3.41 29.22 -4.54
C TYR A 21 4.46 28.53 -3.66
N PHE A 22 5.71 28.99 -3.66
CA PHE A 22 6.76 28.38 -2.84
C PHE A 22 6.53 28.55 -1.35
N GLY A 23 6.00 29.71 -0.91
CA GLY A 23 5.60 29.95 0.47
C GLY A 23 4.47 29.01 0.91
N TYR A 24 3.44 28.85 0.07
CA TYR A 24 2.37 27.88 0.30
C TYR A 24 2.90 26.45 0.36
N MET A 25 3.77 26.05 -0.57
CA MET A 25 4.35 24.71 -0.59
C MET A 25 5.19 24.44 0.66
N ALA A 26 5.99 25.41 1.13
CA ALA A 26 6.77 25.26 2.36
C ALA A 26 5.89 25.14 3.62
N TRP A 27 4.77 25.87 3.67
CA TRP A 27 3.82 25.82 4.79
C TRP A 27 2.94 24.56 4.78
N ALA A 28 2.38 24.20 3.62
CA ALA A 28 1.49 23.05 3.46
C ALA A 28 2.24 21.71 3.41
N PHE A 29 3.53 21.73 3.10
CA PHE A 29 4.37 20.54 2.98
C PHE A 29 5.67 20.69 3.78
N PRO A 30 5.61 20.71 5.14
CA PRO A 30 6.82 20.73 5.96
C PRO A 30 7.69 19.50 5.68
N ALA A 31 9.01 19.68 5.80
CA ALA A 31 10.06 18.71 5.43
C ALA A 31 9.98 17.35 6.15
N GLU A 32 9.11 17.20 7.15
CA GLU A 32 8.76 15.97 7.87
C GLU A 32 8.08 14.88 6.99
N ARG A 33 8.10 15.01 5.65
CA ARG A 33 7.52 13.99 4.76
C ARG A 33 8.42 12.78 4.54
N CYS A 34 9.73 12.87 4.79
CA CYS A 34 10.69 11.97 4.13
C CYS A 34 11.92 11.52 4.93
N GLU A 35 11.92 11.47 6.27
CA GLU A 35 12.68 10.38 6.88
C GLU A 35 11.79 9.15 6.77
N ALA A 36 11.92 8.42 5.65
CA ALA A 36 11.10 7.26 5.27
C ALA A 36 10.52 6.58 6.50
N ALA A 37 9.24 6.86 6.81
CA ALA A 37 8.67 6.65 8.14
C ALA A 37 9.16 5.32 8.70
N LYS A 38 10.15 5.37 9.60
CA LYS A 38 10.46 4.22 10.44
C LYS A 38 9.10 3.89 11.05
N HIS A 39 8.63 2.65 10.84
CA HIS A 39 7.33 2.27 11.38
C HIS A 39 7.30 2.71 12.84
N LEU A 40 6.27 3.50 13.20
CA LEU A 40 6.27 4.28 14.43
C LEU A 40 6.71 3.39 15.60
N ALA A 41 7.69 3.86 16.37
CA ALA A 41 8.00 3.23 17.66
C ALA A 41 6.73 3.38 18.53
N ALA A 42 6.07 2.27 18.82
CA ALA A 42 4.77 2.23 19.49
C ALA A 42 4.90 2.80 20.91
N PRO A 43 4.18 3.91 21.20
CA PRO A 43 3.11 3.75 22.18
C PRO A 43 1.82 4.56 21.92
N LYS A 44 1.74 5.41 20.88
CA LYS A 44 0.57 6.29 20.67
C LYS A 44 -0.45 5.83 19.62
N MET A 45 -0.08 4.92 18.71
CA MET A 45 -0.92 4.48 17.58
C MET A 45 -0.78 2.97 17.33
N GLU A 46 -0.59 2.19 18.41
CA GLU A 46 -0.38 0.75 18.30
C GLU A 46 -1.65 0.06 17.77
N GLY A 47 -1.54 -0.66 16.65
CA GLY A 47 -2.64 -1.39 16.02
C GLY A 47 -3.49 -0.60 15.02
N ASP A 48 -3.34 0.74 14.93
CA ASP A 48 -4.00 1.55 13.89
C ASP A 48 -3.06 1.79 12.70
N CYS A 49 -2.72 0.71 12.00
CA CYS A 49 -1.96 0.79 10.77
C CYS A 49 -2.75 1.53 9.67
N TYR A 50 -4.08 1.36 9.68
CA TYR A 50 -4.94 1.84 8.60
C TYR A 50 -5.01 3.36 8.53
N SER A 51 -5.12 4.10 9.65
CA SER A 51 -5.26 5.56 9.58
C SER A 51 -4.06 6.28 8.95
N CYS A 52 -2.86 5.75 9.16
CA CYS A 52 -1.65 6.24 8.50
C CYS A 52 -1.60 5.77 7.05
N HIS A 53 -1.82 4.48 6.78
CA HIS A 53 -1.72 3.91 5.43
C HIS A 53 -2.82 4.38 4.48
N ALA A 54 -3.99 4.75 4.98
CA ALA A 54 -5.05 5.39 4.19
C ALA A 54 -4.62 6.77 3.65
N LYS A 55 -3.64 7.42 4.28
CA LYS A 55 -3.09 8.71 3.85
C LYS A 55 -1.78 8.56 3.08
N SER A 56 -0.88 7.69 3.55
CA SER A 56 0.46 7.52 2.99
C SER A 56 0.49 6.56 1.79
N THR A 57 -0.36 5.54 1.77
CA THR A 57 -0.49 4.55 0.70
C THR A 57 -1.96 4.27 0.36
N PRO A 58 -2.74 5.30 -0.02
CA PRO A 58 -4.20 5.22 -0.11
C PRO A 58 -4.69 4.08 -1.01
N ARG A 59 -4.02 3.84 -2.15
CA ARG A 59 -4.38 2.75 -3.05
C ARG A 59 -4.24 1.38 -2.39
N LEU A 60 -3.09 1.09 -1.77
CA LEU A 60 -2.83 -0.20 -1.12
C LEU A 60 -3.75 -0.43 0.08
N ALA A 61 -4.04 0.62 0.85
CA ALA A 61 -4.97 0.55 1.97
C ALA A 61 -6.39 0.24 1.49
N GLN A 62 -6.84 0.89 0.41
CA GLN A 62 -8.14 0.64 -0.19
C GLN A 62 -8.24 -0.77 -0.78
N GLU A 63 -7.23 -1.18 -1.54
CA GLU A 63 -7.12 -2.53 -2.09
C GLU A 63 -7.25 -3.56 -0.97
N TRP A 64 -6.48 -3.43 0.12
CA TRP A 64 -6.58 -4.34 1.28
C TRP A 64 -7.97 -4.32 1.88
N TYR A 65 -8.55 -3.13 2.12
CA TYR A 65 -9.87 -2.97 2.73
C TYR A 65 -10.96 -3.72 1.96
N GLU A 66 -10.88 -3.70 0.64
CA GLU A 66 -11.81 -4.41 -0.24
C GLU A 66 -11.45 -5.88 -0.48
N SER A 67 -10.19 -6.27 -0.26
CA SER A 67 -9.71 -7.64 -0.43
C SER A 67 -10.45 -8.63 0.46
N LYS A 68 -10.38 -9.94 0.13
CA LYS A 68 -10.95 -10.99 0.98
C LYS A 68 -10.41 -10.96 2.42
N HIS A 69 -9.15 -10.56 2.61
CA HIS A 69 -8.55 -10.43 3.94
C HIS A 69 -9.08 -9.20 4.70
N GLY A 70 -9.29 -8.06 4.01
CA GLY A 70 -9.87 -6.86 4.63
C GLY A 70 -11.32 -7.06 5.05
N VAL A 71 -12.17 -7.59 4.16
CA VAL A 71 -13.60 -7.82 4.46
C VAL A 71 -13.84 -8.90 5.51
N THR A 72 -12.86 -9.78 5.74
CA THR A 72 -12.90 -10.78 6.82
C THR A 72 -12.13 -10.33 8.07
N LEU A 73 -11.71 -9.06 8.12
CA LEU A 73 -11.06 -8.43 9.26
C LEU A 73 -9.72 -9.04 9.67
N VAL A 74 -8.99 -9.64 8.72
CA VAL A 74 -7.60 -10.07 8.94
C VAL A 74 -6.72 -8.83 9.07
N ARG A 75 -6.29 -8.56 10.32
CA ARG A 75 -5.54 -7.35 10.66
C ARG A 75 -4.15 -7.33 10.00
N CYS A 76 -3.61 -6.13 9.75
CA CYS A 76 -2.34 -5.93 9.06
C CYS A 76 -1.18 -6.71 9.72
N GLN A 77 -1.11 -6.68 11.05
CA GLN A 77 -0.08 -7.35 11.84
C GLN A 77 -0.11 -8.88 11.74
N THR A 78 -1.22 -9.48 11.29
CA THR A 78 -1.30 -10.94 11.08
C THR A 78 -0.28 -11.41 10.03
N CYS A 79 -0.03 -10.57 9.01
CA CYS A 79 0.96 -10.84 7.97
C CYS A 79 2.26 -10.06 8.20
N HIS A 80 2.16 -8.80 8.66
CA HIS A 80 3.30 -7.90 8.76
C HIS A 80 4.02 -7.91 10.11
N GLY A 81 3.43 -8.48 11.17
CA GLY A 81 3.95 -8.36 12.54
C GLY A 81 3.70 -6.98 13.17
N MET A 82 4.10 -6.84 14.42
CA MET A 82 4.03 -5.55 15.14
C MET A 82 5.38 -4.84 15.07
N PRO A 83 5.42 -3.54 14.68
CA PRO A 83 6.66 -2.78 14.57
C PRO A 83 7.51 -2.68 15.84
N ASP A 84 6.90 -2.83 17.01
CA ASP A 84 7.59 -2.81 18.31
C ASP A 84 8.25 -4.15 18.68
N GLY A 85 8.14 -5.15 17.80
CA GLY A 85 8.70 -6.49 17.99
C GLY A 85 7.90 -7.39 18.92
N LYS A 86 6.77 -6.94 19.49
CA LYS A 86 5.95 -7.75 20.41
C LYS A 86 4.84 -8.56 19.72
N GLY A 87 4.83 -8.57 18.39
CA GLY A 87 3.86 -9.32 17.61
C GLY A 87 4.11 -10.83 17.61
N ALA A 88 3.12 -11.61 17.17
CA ALA A 88 3.26 -13.06 17.00
C ALA A 88 4.26 -13.47 15.90
N ILE A 89 4.71 -12.50 15.08
CA ILE A 89 5.75 -12.66 14.08
C ILE A 89 6.67 -11.45 14.06
N PRO A 90 7.94 -11.62 13.61
CA PRO A 90 8.82 -10.51 13.33
C PRO A 90 8.16 -9.51 12.38
N PHE A 91 8.41 -8.23 12.62
CA PHE A 91 7.92 -7.20 11.73
C PHE A 91 8.59 -7.27 10.36
N ALA A 92 7.80 -7.34 9.29
CA ALA A 92 8.28 -7.34 7.91
C ALA A 92 7.37 -6.47 7.02
N ARG A 93 7.96 -5.48 6.33
CA ARG A 93 7.24 -4.66 5.34
C ARG A 93 6.75 -5.49 4.14
N LYS A 94 7.50 -6.52 3.76
CA LYS A 94 7.12 -7.51 2.75
C LYS A 94 7.26 -8.90 3.38
N PRO A 95 6.16 -9.47 3.89
CA PRO A 95 6.18 -10.80 4.49
C PRO A 95 6.58 -11.86 3.47
N GLY A 96 7.25 -12.92 3.93
CA GLY A 96 7.52 -14.10 3.11
C GLY A 96 6.30 -15.01 3.01
N VAL A 97 6.37 -16.01 2.13
CA VAL A 97 5.26 -16.94 1.84
C VAL A 97 4.84 -17.80 3.05
N GLU A 98 5.71 -17.93 4.05
CA GLU A 98 5.46 -18.65 5.29
C GLU A 98 4.27 -18.09 6.08
N VAL A 99 3.96 -16.79 5.96
CA VAL A 99 2.78 -16.22 6.64
C VAL A 99 1.49 -16.73 6.02
N CYS A 100 1.49 -17.02 4.71
CA CYS A 100 0.35 -17.58 3.99
C CYS A 100 0.06 -19.01 4.46
N ALA A 101 1.12 -19.81 4.66
CA ALA A 101 1.01 -21.22 5.05
C ALA A 101 0.35 -21.43 6.42
N ARG A 102 0.37 -20.42 7.30
CA ARG A 102 -0.29 -20.48 8.61
C ARG A 102 -1.80 -20.69 8.53
N CYS A 103 -2.43 -20.19 7.46
CA CYS A 103 -3.87 -20.33 7.23
C CYS A 103 -4.19 -21.15 5.98
N HIS A 104 -3.30 -21.17 4.98
CA HIS A 104 -3.53 -21.77 3.67
C HIS A 104 -2.66 -23.01 3.39
N SER A 105 -2.16 -23.69 4.43
CA SER A 105 -1.29 -24.88 4.29
C SER A 105 -1.83 -25.92 3.31
N LEU A 106 -3.12 -26.27 3.40
CA LEU A 106 -3.74 -27.26 2.52
C LEU A 106 -3.79 -26.80 1.05
N SER A 107 -4.10 -25.53 0.81
CA SER A 107 -4.12 -24.97 -0.55
C SER A 107 -2.71 -24.89 -1.13
N ILE A 108 -1.72 -24.50 -0.32
CA ILE A 108 -0.32 -24.46 -0.74
C ILE A 108 0.18 -25.86 -1.08
N GLN A 109 -0.07 -26.88 -0.25
CA GLN A 109 0.31 -28.26 -0.56
C GLN A 109 -0.28 -28.75 -1.89
N ARG A 110 -1.54 -28.42 -2.18
CA ARG A 110 -2.17 -28.74 -3.47
C ARG A 110 -1.52 -28.00 -4.64
N MET A 111 -1.15 -26.74 -4.45
CA MET A 111 -0.43 -25.95 -5.46
C MET A 111 0.98 -26.50 -5.70
N GLU A 112 1.70 -26.87 -4.65
CA GLU A 112 3.02 -27.49 -4.75
C GLU A 112 2.97 -28.84 -5.46
N ALA A 113 1.97 -29.66 -5.17
CA ALA A 113 1.78 -30.94 -5.84
C ALA A 113 1.50 -30.78 -7.35
N LYS A 114 0.80 -29.71 -7.75
CA LYS A 114 0.40 -29.49 -9.15
C LYS A 114 1.45 -28.72 -9.97
N PHE A 115 2.10 -27.75 -9.35
CA PHE A 115 2.96 -26.77 -10.04
C PHE A 115 4.42 -26.79 -9.56
N GLY A 116 4.77 -27.67 -8.62
CA GLY A 116 6.05 -27.66 -7.92
C GLY A 116 6.10 -26.60 -6.81
N LYS A 117 7.10 -26.72 -5.94
CA LYS A 117 7.35 -25.73 -4.88
C LYS A 117 7.64 -24.36 -5.49
N ARG A 118 6.98 -23.32 -4.98
CA ARG A 118 7.25 -21.92 -5.34
C ARG A 118 7.44 -21.10 -4.08
N ASP A 119 8.49 -20.30 -4.08
CA ASP A 119 8.80 -19.37 -2.97
C ASP A 119 8.17 -17.97 -3.19
N ASP A 120 7.34 -17.85 -4.24
CA ASP A 120 6.61 -16.64 -4.60
C ASP A 120 5.17 -16.98 -4.95
N CYS A 121 4.27 -16.79 -3.99
CA CYS A 121 2.83 -16.95 -4.21
C CYS A 121 2.23 -15.76 -4.97
N VAL A 122 2.88 -14.60 -4.97
CA VAL A 122 2.25 -13.32 -5.32
C VAL A 122 2.38 -12.90 -6.76
N SER A 123 3.28 -13.53 -7.51
CA SER A 123 3.24 -13.44 -8.98
C SER A 123 1.88 -13.89 -9.55
N CYS A 124 1.23 -14.86 -8.90
CA CYS A 124 -0.11 -15.33 -9.28
C CYS A 124 -1.23 -14.82 -8.34
N HIS A 125 -0.91 -14.57 -7.07
CA HIS A 125 -1.86 -14.07 -6.06
C HIS A 125 -1.40 -12.73 -5.46
N PRO A 126 -1.58 -11.60 -6.18
CA PRO A 126 -1.09 -10.31 -5.72
C PRO A 126 -1.63 -9.88 -4.35
N TYR A 127 -0.78 -9.22 -3.56
CA TYR A 127 -1.12 -8.71 -2.24
C TYR A 127 -2.26 -7.71 -2.29
N HIS A 128 -3.03 -7.68 -1.20
CA HIS A 128 -4.06 -6.67 -0.96
C HIS A 128 -5.08 -6.56 -2.10
N GLN A 129 -5.12 -7.46 -3.09
CA GLN A 129 -5.88 -7.19 -4.30
C GLN A 129 -7.39 -7.23 -4.01
N SER A 130 -8.06 -6.12 -4.36
CA SER A 130 -9.51 -6.01 -4.30
C SER A 130 -10.16 -6.98 -5.29
N PRO A 131 -11.22 -7.70 -4.90
CA PRO A 131 -12.08 -8.44 -5.80
C PRO A 131 -12.88 -7.52 -6.75
N LEU A 132 -12.98 -6.22 -6.45
CA LEU A 132 -13.75 -5.23 -7.22
C LEU A 132 -12.91 -4.51 -8.28
N HIS A 133 -11.62 -4.32 -8.02
CA HIS A 133 -10.69 -3.61 -8.93
C HIS A 133 -9.56 -4.49 -9.47
N GLY A 134 -9.46 -5.73 -9.01
CA GLY A 134 -8.58 -6.74 -9.54
C GLY A 134 -9.33 -7.75 -10.40
N ARG A 135 -8.75 -8.12 -11.54
CA ARG A 135 -9.17 -9.25 -12.39
C ARG A 135 -9.07 -10.62 -11.67
N ALA A 136 -9.08 -10.63 -10.33
CA ALA A 136 -9.02 -11.80 -9.46
C ALA A 136 -10.15 -12.80 -9.72
N TYR A 137 -11.28 -12.35 -10.31
CA TYR A 137 -12.32 -13.24 -10.81
C TYR A 137 -12.22 -13.60 -12.29
N GLU A 138 -11.56 -12.83 -13.14
CA GLU A 138 -11.33 -13.23 -14.54
C GLU A 138 -10.43 -14.47 -14.61
N TYR A 139 -9.45 -14.57 -13.72
CA TYR A 139 -8.56 -15.74 -13.62
C TYR A 139 -9.13 -16.91 -12.80
N ARG A 140 -10.32 -16.73 -12.21
CA ARG A 140 -11.03 -17.78 -11.44
C ARG A 140 -12.31 -18.24 -12.11
N MET A 141 -12.65 -17.73 -13.29
CA MET A 141 -13.63 -18.42 -14.12
C MET A 141 -13.03 -19.80 -14.42
N PRO A 142 -13.74 -20.91 -14.13
CA PRO A 142 -13.29 -22.20 -14.61
C PRO A 142 -13.06 -22.01 -16.11
N SER A 143 -11.87 -22.35 -16.59
CA SER A 143 -11.74 -22.63 -18.01
C SER A 143 -12.90 -23.53 -18.37
N ASN A 144 -13.50 -23.33 -19.53
CA ASN A 144 -14.72 -23.97 -20.00
C ASN A 144 -14.61 -25.53 -20.11
N LYS A 145 -13.59 -26.11 -19.48
CA LYS A 145 -13.46 -27.51 -19.13
C LYS A 145 -14.14 -27.75 -17.79
N THR A 146 -15.36 -28.24 -17.88
CA THR A 146 -15.93 -29.13 -16.88
C THR A 146 -15.22 -30.48 -17.01
N ASP A 147 -14.16 -30.68 -16.24
CA ASP A 147 -13.64 -31.99 -15.90
C ASP A 147 -14.21 -32.37 -14.53
N LEU A 148 -15.33 -33.10 -14.60
CA LEU A 148 -15.69 -34.14 -13.64
C LEU A 148 -14.75 -35.34 -13.85
#